data_AF-A0A7C3VUN9-F1
#
_entry.id   AF-A0A7C3VUN9-F1
#
_cell.length_a   1.000
_cell.length_b   1.000
_cell.length_c   1.000
_cell.angle_alpha   90.00
_cell.angle_beta   90.00
_cell.angle_gamma   90.00
#
_symmetry.space_group_name_H-M   'P 1'
#
loop_
_entity.id
_entity.type
_entity.pdbx_description
1 polymer ?
#
loop_
_entity_poly.entity_id
_entity_poly.type
_entity_poly.pdbx_seq_one_letter_code
_entity_poly.pdbx_strand_id
1 'polypeptide(L)'
;MRILLKILAWLAGLIVVLTLVAFLLPRQVTVERSVMIKATPDQIFPQINSLKANNNWSPWLSRDPEIKLTFEGPDSGVGNKMSWQSDHPQVGNGAQEIVASVENQRVDLKLDFGPKGGADAYFLLAPEGDETQVTWGFETDMGRNPIGRWMGLMMDKWIGADYEAGLANLKALVEDG
;
A
#
# COMPACT_ATOMS: atom_id res chain seq x y z
N MET A 1 -10.37 44.01 18.42
CA MET A 1 -11.58 43.16 18.43
C MET A 1 -12.22 43.00 17.04
N ARG A 2 -12.58 44.07 16.31
CA ARG A 2 -13.23 43.97 14.97
C ARG A 2 -12.36 43.29 13.89
N ILE A 3 -11.04 43.50 13.89
CA ILE A 3 -10.11 42.87 12.94
C ILE A 3 -9.99 41.36 13.20
N LEU A 4 -9.85 40.96 14.47
CA LEU A 4 -9.83 39.55 14.87
C LEU A 4 -11.11 38.83 14.45
N LEU A 5 -12.28 39.44 14.64
CA LEU A 5 -13.56 38.89 14.20
C LEU A 5 -13.64 38.73 12.67
N LYS A 6 -13.09 39.67 11.90
CA LYS A 6 -13.01 39.55 10.43
C LYS A 6 -12.07 38.42 9.98
N ILE A 7 -10.92 38.26 10.65
CA ILE A 7 -9.98 37.17 10.38
C ILE A 7 -10.63 35.82 10.70
N LEU A 8 -11.30 35.70 11.85
CA LEU A 8 -12.02 34.49 12.23
C LEU A 8 -13.16 34.17 11.26
N ALA A 9 -13.92 35.17 10.82
CA ALA A 9 -14.98 34.97 9.83
C ALA A 9 -14.42 34.53 8.47
N TRP A 10 -13.29 35.09 8.05
CA TRP A 10 -12.62 34.68 6.80
C TRP A 10 -12.06 33.25 6.90
N LEU A 11 -11.40 32.90 8.00
CA LEU A 11 -10.93 31.55 8.27
C LEU A 11 -12.07 30.54 8.33
N ALA A 12 -13.19 30.89 8.97
CA ALA A 12 -14.38 30.05 8.99
C ALA A 12 -14.95 29.83 7.58
N GLY A 13 -15.03 30.91 6.77
CA GLY A 13 -15.43 30.81 5.36
C GLY A 13 -14.50 29.90 4.56
N LEU A 14 -13.19 30.03 4.75
CA LEU A 14 -12.18 29.18 4.11
C LEU A 14 -12.35 27.70 4.51
N ILE A 15 -12.57 27.42 5.79
CA ILE A 15 -12.80 26.05 6.29
C ILE A 15 -14.06 25.45 5.65
N VAL A 16 -15.15 26.23 5.53
CA VAL A 16 -16.38 25.77 4.86
C VAL A 16 -16.10 25.44 3.40
N VAL A 17 -15.40 26.30 2.66
CA VAL A 17 -15.04 26.06 1.26
C VAL A 17 -14.18 24.80 1.11
N LEU A 18 -13.13 24.64 1.92
CA LEU A 18 -12.25 23.47 1.90
C LEU A 18 -13.01 22.17 2.21
N THR A 19 -13.97 22.24 3.12
CA THR A 19 -14.84 21.12 3.48
C THR A 19 -15.75 20.73 2.33
N LEU A 20 -16.38 21.70 1.66
CA LEU A 20 -17.23 21.45 0.50
C LEU A 20 -16.44 20.83 -0.66
N VAL A 21 -15.24 21.34 -0.94
CA VAL A 21 -14.35 20.78 -1.97
C VAL A 21 -13.95 19.36 -1.62
N ALA A 22 -13.65 19.05 -0.35
CA ALA A 22 -13.29 17.71 0.06
C ALA A 22 -14.37 16.67 -0.26
N PHE A 23 -15.65 17.04 -0.15
CA PHE A 23 -16.75 16.14 -0.49
C PHE A 23 -16.92 15.90 -1.99
N LEU A 24 -16.31 16.73 -2.85
CA LEU A 24 -16.25 16.51 -4.29
C LEU A 24 -15.08 15.59 -4.71
N LEU A 25 -14.09 15.40 -3.85
CA LEU A 25 -12.94 14.53 -4.13
C LEU A 25 -13.31 13.04 -4.08
N PRO A 26 -12.58 12.15 -4.78
CA PRO A 26 -12.83 10.71 -4.75
C PRO A 26 -12.82 10.14 -3.34
N ARG A 27 -13.72 9.18 -3.10
CA ARG A 27 -13.80 8.45 -1.84
C ARG A 27 -12.85 7.26 -1.82
N GLN A 28 -12.89 6.48 -2.89
CA GLN A 28 -12.01 5.34 -3.11
C GLN A 28 -10.77 5.83 -3.81
N VAL A 29 -9.63 5.37 -3.32
CA VAL A 29 -8.31 5.67 -3.88
C VAL A 29 -7.67 4.36 -4.25
N THR A 30 -7.26 4.26 -5.50
CA THR A 30 -6.51 3.14 -6.04
C THR A 30 -5.15 3.65 -6.50
N VAL A 31 -4.09 2.98 -6.10
CA VAL A 31 -2.71 3.25 -6.53
C VAL A 31 -2.17 1.96 -7.10
N GLU A 32 -1.71 2.00 -8.34
CA GLU A 32 -1.14 0.85 -9.03
C GLU A 32 0.21 1.21 -9.62
N ARG A 33 1.14 0.26 -9.59
CA ARG A 33 2.40 0.30 -10.32
C ARG A 33 2.64 -1.05 -10.98
N SER A 34 3.26 -1.02 -12.15
CA SER A 34 3.54 -2.21 -12.92
C SER A 34 4.98 -2.21 -13.44
N VAL A 35 5.57 -3.40 -13.58
CA VAL A 35 6.88 -3.58 -14.20
C VAL A 35 6.87 -4.85 -15.05
N MET A 36 7.63 -4.85 -16.14
CA MET A 36 7.93 -6.06 -16.91
C MET A 36 9.12 -6.79 -16.29
N ILE A 37 8.94 -8.05 -15.93
CA ILE A 37 10.00 -8.92 -15.42
C ILE A 37 10.23 -10.05 -16.42
N LYS A 38 11.47 -10.25 -16.82
CA LYS A 38 11.91 -11.30 -17.74
C LYS A 38 12.01 -12.64 -17.01
N ALA A 39 10.85 -13.12 -16.58
CA ALA A 39 10.66 -14.38 -15.90
C ALA A 39 9.22 -14.86 -16.09
N THR A 40 9.03 -16.16 -15.96
CA THR A 40 7.69 -16.75 -16.01
C THR A 40 6.95 -16.53 -14.68
N PRO A 41 5.59 -16.56 -14.68
CA PRO A 41 4.83 -16.32 -13.47
C PRO A 41 5.17 -17.25 -12.30
N ASP A 42 5.56 -18.49 -12.57
CA ASP A 42 5.97 -19.49 -11.56
C ASP A 42 7.30 -19.16 -10.86
N GLN A 43 8.17 -18.37 -11.49
CA GLN A 43 9.38 -17.87 -10.83
C GLN A 43 9.08 -16.68 -9.90
N ILE A 44 8.07 -15.87 -10.24
CA ILE A 44 7.70 -14.65 -9.51
C ILE A 44 6.73 -14.96 -8.37
N PHE A 45 5.75 -15.83 -8.61
CA PHE A 45 4.65 -16.12 -7.69
C PHE A 45 5.10 -16.48 -6.26
N PRO A 46 6.14 -17.30 -6.04
CA PRO A 46 6.64 -17.59 -4.69
C PRO A 46 7.08 -16.36 -3.90
N GLN A 47 7.55 -15.30 -4.58
CA GLN A 47 8.05 -14.07 -3.94
C GLN A 47 6.93 -13.14 -3.45
N ILE A 48 5.75 -13.21 -4.09
CA ILE A 48 4.58 -12.39 -3.74
C ILE A 48 3.56 -13.16 -2.89
N ASN A 49 3.58 -14.49 -2.95
CA ASN A 49 2.66 -15.36 -2.19
C ASN A 49 3.17 -15.72 -0.79
N SER A 50 4.28 -15.12 -0.34
CA SER A 50 4.81 -15.25 1.02
C SER A 50 5.22 -13.87 1.54
N LEU A 51 4.64 -13.45 2.66
CA LEU A 51 4.97 -12.18 3.29
C LEU A 51 6.41 -12.11 3.79
N LYS A 52 6.99 -13.26 4.12
CA LYS A 52 8.41 -13.35 4.49
C LYS A 52 9.32 -13.13 3.28
N ALA A 53 8.96 -13.69 2.12
CA ALA A 53 9.69 -13.44 0.88
C ALA A 53 9.51 -11.99 0.41
N ASN A 54 8.28 -11.46 0.49
CA ASN A 54 7.94 -10.08 0.17
C ASN A 54 8.81 -9.07 0.94
N ASN A 55 9.05 -9.33 2.23
CA ASN A 55 9.86 -8.48 3.09
C ASN A 55 11.35 -8.37 2.65
N ASN A 56 11.86 -9.31 1.85
CA ASN A 56 13.25 -9.27 1.41
C ASN A 56 13.50 -8.20 0.33
N TRP A 57 12.47 -7.78 -0.39
CA TRP A 57 12.59 -6.82 -1.50
C TRP A 57 11.69 -5.58 -1.34
N SER A 58 10.65 -5.64 -0.50
CA SER A 58 9.78 -4.50 -0.23
C SER A 58 10.49 -3.44 0.65
N PRO A 59 10.55 -2.18 0.20
CA PRO A 59 11.33 -1.13 0.88
C PRO A 59 10.67 -0.61 2.15
N TRP A 60 9.38 -0.87 2.37
CA TRP A 60 8.59 -0.22 3.42
C TRP A 60 9.14 -0.47 4.82
N LEU A 61 9.47 -1.73 5.12
CA LEU A 61 9.90 -2.16 6.45
C LEU A 61 11.38 -1.87 6.70
N SER A 62 12.17 -1.61 5.66
CA SER A 62 13.59 -1.22 5.78
C SER A 62 13.80 0.16 6.38
N ARG A 63 12.72 0.97 6.53
CA ARG A 63 12.78 2.31 7.12
C ARG A 63 13.03 2.32 8.62
N ASP A 64 12.68 1.25 9.32
CA ASP A 64 12.95 1.10 10.75
C ASP A 64 13.79 -0.16 10.99
N PRO A 65 15.08 -0.02 11.35
CA PRO A 65 15.95 -1.16 11.64
C PRO A 65 15.56 -1.88 12.95
N GLU A 66 14.78 -1.26 13.83
CA GLU A 66 14.34 -1.83 15.11
C GLU A 66 12.95 -2.48 15.03
N ILE A 67 12.38 -2.57 13.82
CA ILE A 67 11.05 -3.13 13.60
C ILE A 67 10.95 -4.58 14.07
N LYS A 68 9.86 -4.87 14.79
CA LYS A 68 9.57 -6.23 15.25
C LYS A 68 8.54 -6.86 14.35
N LEU A 69 8.94 -7.89 13.61
CA LEU A 69 8.07 -8.66 12.74
C LEU A 69 7.65 -9.95 13.42
N THR A 70 6.36 -10.29 13.32
CA THR A 70 5.80 -11.57 13.76
C THR A 70 5.06 -12.20 12.60
N PHE A 71 5.29 -13.48 12.36
CA PHE A 71 4.65 -14.25 11.30
C PHE A 71 3.73 -15.31 11.90
N GLU A 72 2.54 -15.46 11.33
CA GLU A 72 1.52 -16.40 11.76
C GLU A 72 0.91 -17.10 10.53
N GLY A 73 0.36 -18.30 10.74
CA GLY A 73 -0.25 -19.09 9.67
C GLY A 73 0.77 -19.90 8.84
N PRO A 74 0.39 -20.32 7.62
CA PRO A 74 1.29 -21.05 6.71
C PRO A 74 2.43 -20.17 6.21
N ASP A 75 3.50 -20.77 5.67
CA ASP A 75 4.66 -20.04 5.13
C ASP A 75 4.35 -19.23 3.85
N SER A 76 3.27 -19.60 3.14
CA SER A 76 2.77 -18.95 1.92
C SER A 76 1.28 -19.20 1.73
N GLY A 77 0.64 -18.39 0.89
CA GLY A 77 -0.78 -18.54 0.55
C GLY A 77 -1.75 -18.01 1.59
N VAL A 78 -3.02 -18.41 1.45
CA VAL A 78 -4.12 -17.90 2.27
C VAL A 78 -3.89 -18.15 3.76
N GLY A 79 -4.05 -17.09 4.56
CA GLY A 79 -3.81 -17.09 6.00
C GLY A 79 -2.35 -16.83 6.39
N ASN A 80 -1.41 -16.73 5.44
CA ASN A 80 -0.06 -16.25 5.73
C ASN A 80 -0.17 -14.79 6.19
N LYS A 81 0.22 -14.54 7.44
CA LYS A 81 0.02 -13.26 8.11
C LYS A 81 1.35 -12.74 8.67
N MET A 82 1.55 -11.44 8.55
CA MET A 82 2.68 -10.73 9.13
C MET A 82 2.20 -9.49 9.86
N SER A 83 2.58 -9.39 11.13
CA SER A 83 2.36 -8.21 11.98
C SER A 83 3.67 -7.49 12.20
N TRP A 84 3.65 -6.16 12.23
CA TRP A 84 4.81 -5.34 12.53
C TRP A 84 4.54 -4.35 13.66
N GLN A 85 5.56 -4.14 14.49
CA GLN A 85 5.57 -3.12 15.54
C GLN A 85 6.80 -2.23 15.36
N SER A 86 6.59 -0.92 15.30
CA SER A 86 7.61 0.09 15.09
C SER A 86 7.24 1.38 15.84
N ASP A 87 8.21 1.94 16.55
CA ASP A 87 8.11 3.27 17.15
C ASP A 87 8.38 4.39 16.13
N HIS A 88 8.84 4.05 14.92
CA HIS A 88 9.08 5.00 13.85
C HIS A 88 7.76 5.55 13.30
N PRO A 89 7.55 6.89 13.31
CA PRO A 89 6.23 7.48 13.03
C PRO A 89 5.73 7.25 11.60
N GLN A 90 6.65 7.01 10.65
CA GLN A 90 6.28 6.72 9.25
C GLN A 90 5.93 5.24 9.00
N VAL A 91 6.37 4.32 9.86
CA VAL A 91 6.11 2.88 9.71
C VAL A 91 4.90 2.48 10.58
N GLY A 92 4.91 2.90 11.85
CA GLY A 92 3.87 2.59 12.81
C GLY A 92 3.65 1.10 13.02
N ASN A 93 2.47 0.74 13.54
CA ASN A 93 2.10 -0.65 13.80
C ASN A 93 0.99 -1.08 12.84
N GLY A 94 0.99 -2.35 12.49
CA GLY A 94 -0.07 -2.93 11.67
C GLY A 94 0.14 -4.41 11.41
N ALA A 95 -0.75 -4.97 10.60
CA ALA A 95 -0.66 -6.33 10.11
C ALA A 95 -1.10 -6.40 8.64
N GLN A 96 -0.61 -7.41 7.95
CA GLN A 96 -1.09 -7.79 6.63
C GLN A 96 -1.27 -9.30 6.55
N GLU A 97 -2.27 -9.73 5.78
CA GLU A 97 -2.64 -11.14 5.62
C GLU A 97 -3.01 -11.42 4.17
N ILE A 98 -2.52 -12.53 3.62
CA ILE A 98 -2.97 -13.03 2.32
C ILE A 98 -4.36 -13.65 2.50
N VAL A 99 -5.36 -13.07 1.86
CA VAL A 99 -6.77 -13.49 1.99
C VAL A 99 -7.27 -14.28 0.78
N ALA A 100 -6.64 -14.12 -0.38
CA ALA A 100 -6.87 -14.97 -1.55
C ALA A 100 -5.57 -15.13 -2.34
N SER A 101 -5.42 -16.29 -2.99
CA SER A 101 -4.25 -16.59 -3.80
C SER A 101 -4.66 -17.53 -4.94
N VAL A 102 -4.44 -17.08 -6.17
CA VAL A 102 -4.63 -17.84 -7.40
C VAL A 102 -3.26 -18.04 -8.01
N GLU A 103 -2.83 -19.30 -8.05
CA GLU A 103 -1.48 -19.68 -8.48
C GLU A 103 -1.11 -19.03 -9.81
N ASN A 104 0.07 -18.40 -9.83
CA ASN A 104 0.68 -17.76 -11.00
C ASN A 104 -0.16 -16.64 -11.64
N GLN A 105 -1.16 -16.11 -10.93
CA GLN A 105 -2.08 -15.10 -11.49
C GLN A 105 -2.34 -13.94 -10.55
N ARG A 106 -2.71 -14.20 -9.28
CA ARG A 106 -3.17 -13.15 -8.37
C ARG A 106 -2.91 -13.50 -6.91
N VAL A 107 -2.55 -12.51 -6.11
CA VAL A 107 -2.50 -12.60 -4.64
C VAL A 107 -3.21 -11.38 -4.07
N ASP A 108 -4.19 -11.58 -3.20
CA ASP A 108 -4.93 -10.51 -2.52
C ASP A 108 -4.52 -10.47 -1.05
N LEU A 109 -4.26 -9.25 -0.57
CA LEU A 109 -3.81 -8.96 0.78
C LEU A 109 -4.77 -7.98 1.46
N LYS A 110 -4.98 -8.19 2.75
CA LYS A 110 -5.68 -7.25 3.61
C LYS A 110 -4.70 -6.64 4.59
N LEU A 111 -4.67 -5.30 4.64
CA LEU A 111 -3.85 -4.53 5.55
C LEU A 111 -4.72 -3.93 6.66
N ASP A 112 -4.24 -4.04 7.89
CA ASP A 112 -4.84 -3.48 9.09
C ASP A 112 -3.81 -2.62 9.83
N PHE A 113 -4.03 -1.30 9.84
CA PHE A 113 -3.20 -0.33 10.56
C PHE A 113 -3.81 0.05 11.92
N GLY A 114 -4.69 -0.80 12.46
CA GLY A 114 -5.38 -0.60 13.72
C GLY A 114 -6.27 0.64 13.70
N PRO A 115 -6.11 1.59 14.65
CA PRO A 115 -6.94 2.80 14.70
C PRO A 115 -6.82 3.71 13.46
N LYS A 116 -5.76 3.54 12.64
CA LYS A 116 -5.56 4.31 11.41
C LYS A 116 -6.41 3.79 10.24
N GLY A 117 -7.07 2.64 10.40
CA GLY A 117 -7.92 2.02 9.38
C GLY A 117 -7.24 0.86 8.67
N GLY A 118 -7.87 0.39 7.60
CA GLY A 118 -7.37 -0.71 6.79
C GLY A 118 -7.33 -0.35 5.31
N ALA A 119 -6.66 -1.21 4.55
CA ALA A 119 -6.59 -1.13 3.10
C ALA A 119 -6.54 -2.53 2.52
N ASP A 120 -6.85 -2.64 1.24
CA ASP A 120 -6.66 -3.86 0.48
C ASP A 120 -5.47 -3.63 -0.47
N ALA A 121 -4.67 -4.66 -0.70
CA ALA A 121 -3.61 -4.63 -1.69
C ALA A 121 -3.64 -5.91 -2.50
N TYR A 122 -3.05 -5.89 -3.68
CA TYR A 122 -3.03 -7.08 -4.51
C TYR A 122 -1.84 -7.09 -5.46
N PHE A 123 -1.47 -8.29 -5.89
CA PHE A 123 -0.54 -8.53 -6.98
C PHE A 123 -1.26 -9.20 -8.14
N LEU A 124 -0.96 -8.77 -9.37
CA LEU A 124 -1.38 -9.44 -10.60
C LEU A 124 -0.15 -9.85 -11.40
N LEU A 125 -0.20 -11.05 -11.97
CA LEU A 125 0.78 -11.58 -12.90
C LEU A 125 0.10 -11.80 -14.24
N ALA A 126 0.49 -11.04 -15.26
CA ALA A 126 0.02 -11.20 -16.63
C ALA A 126 1.20 -11.65 -17.51
N PRO A 127 1.22 -12.92 -17.97
CA PRO A 127 2.29 -13.40 -18.84
C PRO A 127 2.23 -12.73 -20.23
N GLU A 128 3.38 -12.27 -20.71
CA GLU A 128 3.59 -11.66 -22.02
C GLU A 128 4.80 -12.29 -22.72
N GLY A 129 4.59 -13.43 -23.38
CA GLY A 129 5.67 -14.19 -24.01
C GLY A 129 6.62 -14.80 -22.96
N ASP A 130 7.89 -14.41 -23.02
CA ASP A 130 8.95 -14.85 -22.09
C ASP A 130 9.08 -13.91 -20.87
N GLU A 131 8.21 -12.90 -20.76
CA GLU A 131 8.16 -11.95 -19.66
C GLU A 131 6.81 -12.04 -18.94
N THR A 132 6.74 -11.45 -17.75
CA THR A 132 5.50 -11.29 -16.98
C THR A 132 5.37 -9.84 -16.57
N GLN A 133 4.22 -9.22 -16.89
CA GLN A 133 3.83 -7.96 -16.29
C GLN A 133 3.37 -8.21 -14.87
N VAL A 134 4.07 -7.61 -13.90
CA VAL A 134 3.70 -7.66 -12.49
C VAL A 134 3.10 -6.34 -12.09
N THR A 135 1.86 -6.36 -11.60
CA THR A 135 1.17 -5.18 -11.06
C THR A 135 1.03 -5.30 -9.55
N TRP A 136 1.37 -4.25 -8.83
CA TRP A 136 1.09 -4.10 -7.40
C TRP A 136 0.09 -2.97 -7.20
N GLY A 137 -1.09 -3.33 -6.69
CA GLY A 137 -2.19 -2.41 -6.42
C GLY A 137 -2.44 -2.22 -4.92
N PHE A 138 -2.92 -1.03 -4.58
CA PHE A 138 -3.37 -0.63 -3.26
C PHE A 138 -4.70 0.09 -3.37
N GLU A 139 -5.66 -0.31 -2.55
CA GLU A 139 -7.02 0.20 -2.52
C GLU A 139 -7.43 0.59 -1.10
N THR A 140 -7.98 1.79 -0.95
CA THR A 140 -8.44 2.26 0.35
C THR A 140 -9.65 3.19 0.23
N ASP A 141 -10.52 3.15 1.24
CA ASP A 141 -11.67 4.04 1.37
C ASP A 141 -11.32 5.18 2.35
N MET A 142 -11.19 6.39 1.81
CA MET A 142 -10.89 7.61 2.58
C MET A 142 -12.09 8.09 3.43
N GLY A 143 -13.21 7.37 3.39
CA GLY A 143 -14.38 7.57 4.22
C GLY A 143 -15.13 8.87 3.93
N ARG A 144 -15.82 9.39 4.94
CA ARG A 144 -16.58 10.64 4.88
C ARG A 144 -15.87 11.83 5.53
N ASN A 145 -14.65 11.63 6.04
CA ASN A 145 -13.88 12.69 6.67
C ASN A 145 -13.24 13.60 5.59
N PRO A 146 -13.53 14.91 5.57
CA PRO A 146 -12.90 15.85 4.65
C PRO A 146 -11.38 15.77 4.61
N ILE A 147 -10.73 15.55 5.76
CA ILE A 147 -9.27 15.42 5.85
C ILE A 147 -8.78 14.18 5.08
N GLY A 148 -9.46 13.05 5.23
CA GLY A 148 -9.12 11.82 4.51
C GLY A 148 -9.20 11.97 3.00
N ARG A 149 -10.19 12.74 2.52
CA ARG A 149 -10.34 13.02 1.07
C ARG A 149 -9.15 13.79 0.50
N TRP A 150 -8.64 14.77 1.24
CA TRP A 150 -7.41 15.49 0.86
C TRP A 150 -6.18 14.58 0.92
N MET A 151 -6.09 13.71 1.93
CA MET A 151 -4.99 12.72 2.02
C MET A 151 -5.00 11.73 0.84
N GLY A 152 -6.17 11.37 0.33
CA GLY A 152 -6.30 10.49 -0.83
C GLY A 152 -5.55 10.99 -2.07
N LEU A 153 -5.50 12.31 -2.29
CA LEU A 153 -4.75 12.91 -3.40
C LEU A 153 -3.22 12.76 -3.25
N MET A 154 -2.75 12.55 -2.03
CA MET A 154 -1.33 12.41 -1.71
C MET A 154 -0.88 10.94 -1.68
N MET A 155 -1.83 9.98 -1.66
CA MET A 155 -1.52 8.55 -1.55
C MET A 155 -0.69 8.04 -2.72
N ASP A 156 -1.01 8.44 -3.96
CA ASP A 156 -0.21 8.03 -5.13
C ASP A 156 1.26 8.45 -4.98
N LYS A 157 1.51 9.66 -4.45
CA LYS A 157 2.87 10.15 -4.24
C LYS A 157 3.61 9.40 -3.13
N TRP A 158 2.91 9.00 -2.07
CA TRP A 158 3.54 8.33 -0.92
C TRP A 158 3.74 6.83 -1.16
N ILE A 159 2.77 6.15 -1.74
CA ILE A 159 2.78 4.69 -1.94
C ILE A 159 3.40 4.34 -3.29
N GLY A 160 3.12 5.12 -4.33
CA GLY A 160 3.57 4.81 -5.69
C GLY A 160 5.09 4.72 -5.82
N ALA A 161 5.83 5.62 -5.16
CA ALA A 161 7.30 5.57 -5.15
C ALA A 161 7.85 4.30 -4.46
N ASP A 162 7.21 3.85 -3.38
CA ASP A 162 7.60 2.62 -2.69
C ASP A 162 7.28 1.38 -3.51
N TYR A 163 6.16 1.39 -4.22
CA TYR A 163 5.77 0.28 -5.09
C TYR A 163 6.67 0.20 -6.32
N GLU A 164 7.04 1.33 -6.92
CA GLU A 164 8.04 1.38 -7.99
C GLU A 164 9.39 0.81 -7.54
N ALA A 165 9.89 1.26 -6.37
CA ALA A 165 11.16 0.77 -5.83
C ALA A 165 11.09 -0.73 -5.47
N GLY A 166 10.00 -1.18 -4.84
CA GLY A 166 9.79 -2.59 -4.52
C GLY A 166 9.71 -3.47 -5.76
N LEU A 167 8.98 -3.05 -6.79
CA LEU A 167 8.89 -3.78 -8.06
C LEU A 167 10.24 -3.82 -8.79
N ALA A 168 11.04 -2.76 -8.70
CA ALA A 168 12.41 -2.77 -9.22
C ALA A 168 13.31 -3.78 -8.48
N ASN A 169 13.20 -3.85 -7.15
CA ASN A 169 13.93 -4.83 -6.35
C ASN A 169 13.49 -6.27 -6.65
N LEU A 170 12.18 -6.50 -6.82
CA LEU A 170 11.64 -7.81 -7.21
C LEU A 170 12.16 -8.22 -8.59
N LYS A 171 12.18 -7.29 -9.56
CA LYS A 171 12.73 -7.51 -10.89
C LYS A 171 14.19 -7.94 -10.81
N ALA A 172 15.03 -7.20 -10.09
CA ALA A 172 16.44 -7.55 -9.92
C ALA A 172 16.62 -8.92 -9.23
N LEU A 173 15.87 -9.18 -8.16
CA LEU A 173 15.92 -10.45 -7.43
C LEU A 173 15.61 -11.66 -8.32
N VAL A 174 14.63 -11.52 -9.22
CA VAL A 174 14.16 -12.62 -10.07
C VAL A 174 15.01 -12.77 -11.34
N GLU A 175 15.53 -11.67 -11.91
CA GLU A 175 16.32 -11.71 -13.14
C GLU A 175 17.80 -12.04 -12.91
N ASP A 176 18.35 -11.72 -11.74
CA ASP A 176 19.74 -11.99 -11.39
C ASP A 176 19.95 -13.38 -10.75
N GLY A 177 18.87 -14.10 -10.42
CA GLY A 177 18.87 -15.42 -9.79
C GLY A 177 18.71 -16.57 -10.77
#